data_AF-A0A3S0QHI7-F1
#
_entry.id   AF-A0A3S0QHI7-F1
#
_cell.length_a   1.000
_cell.length_b   1.000
_cell.length_c   1.000
_cell.angle_alpha   90.00
_cell.angle_beta   90.00
_cell.angle_gamma   90.00
#
_symmetry.space_group_name_H-M   'P 1'
#
loop_
_entity.id
_entity.type
_entity.pdbx_description
1 polymer ?
#
loop_
_entity_poly.entity_id
_entity_poly.type
_entity_poly.pdbx_seq_one_letter_code
_entity_poly.pdbx_strand_id
1 'polypeptide(L)'
;MESKYFRAIPADLPEDEQAARRKRQNHAEWGIAVAALGGTLPAASILTELQRYIDGELTIEDLAGLGHPPRPETKAFDAVVQRERLSRAA
;
A
#
# COMPACT_ATOMS: atom_id res chain seq x y z
N MET A 1 14.72 5.10 5.48
CA MET A 1 14.77 3.67 5.82
C MET A 1 14.34 2.94 4.55
N GLU A 2 15.15 2.03 4.03
CA GLU A 2 14.76 1.25 2.85
C GLU A 2 13.63 0.29 3.22
N SER A 3 12.64 0.14 2.36
CA SER A 3 11.56 -0.82 2.57
C SER A 3 12.09 -2.24 2.49
N LYS A 4 11.58 -3.12 3.34
CA LYS A 4 11.81 -4.57 3.19
C LYS A 4 11.04 -5.17 2.01
N TYR A 5 9.94 -4.53 1.60
CA TYR A 5 8.97 -5.12 0.67
C TYR A 5 8.93 -4.41 -0.70
N PHE A 6 9.31 -3.14 -0.73
CA PHE A 6 9.11 -2.28 -1.91
C PHE A 6 10.42 -1.75 -2.47
N ARG A 7 10.38 -1.38 -3.75
CA ARG A 7 11.51 -0.74 -4.43
C ARG A 7 11.77 0.64 -3.82
N ALA A 8 13.03 1.07 -3.84
CA ALA A 8 13.39 2.42 -3.42
C ALA A 8 12.68 3.47 -4.30
N ILE A 9 12.20 4.54 -3.66
CA ILE A 9 11.62 5.68 -4.36
C ILE A 9 12.74 6.40 -5.11
N PRO A 10 12.62 6.62 -6.43
CA PRO A 10 13.65 7.30 -7.21
C PRO A 10 13.89 8.73 -6.70
N ALA A 11 15.17 9.08 -6.49
CA ALA A 11 15.57 10.37 -5.92
C ALA A 11 15.49 11.54 -6.92
N ASP A 12 15.38 11.23 -8.21
CA ASP A 12 15.25 12.16 -9.32
C ASP A 12 13.81 12.64 -9.57
N LEU A 13 12.82 12.08 -8.86
CA LEU A 13 11.45 12.54 -8.90
C LEU A 13 11.28 13.93 -8.26
N PRO A 14 10.30 14.73 -8.71
CA PRO A 14 9.87 15.95 -8.01
C PRO A 14 9.57 15.71 -6.52
N GLU A 15 9.83 16.71 -5.66
CA GLU A 15 9.71 16.57 -4.20
C GLU A 15 8.29 16.20 -3.74
N ASP A 16 7.28 16.78 -4.38
CA ASP A 16 5.86 16.52 -4.16
C ASP A 16 5.50 15.07 -4.52
N GLU A 17 5.98 14.58 -5.66
CA GLU A 17 5.79 13.19 -6.07
C GLU A 17 6.53 12.23 -5.12
N GLN A 18 7.76 12.54 -4.72
CA GLN A 18 8.46 11.75 -3.72
C GLN A 18 7.70 11.71 -2.39
N ALA A 19 7.14 12.83 -1.93
CA ALA A 19 6.34 12.89 -0.71
C ALA A 19 5.06 12.06 -0.83
N ALA A 20 4.38 12.12 -1.97
CA ALA A 20 3.21 11.30 -2.27
C ALA A 20 3.54 9.80 -2.24
N ARG A 21 4.63 9.38 -2.91
CA ARG A 21 5.08 7.98 -2.90
C ARG A 21 5.47 7.51 -1.50
N ARG A 22 6.17 8.33 -0.72
CA ARG A 22 6.50 8.04 0.69
C ARG A 22 5.24 7.83 1.53
N LYS A 23 4.22 8.68 1.35
CA LYS A 23 2.93 8.54 2.05
C LYS A 23 2.27 7.20 1.68
N ARG A 24 2.17 6.89 0.38
CA ARG A 24 1.58 5.62 -0.10
C ARG A 24 2.35 4.40 0.40
N GLN A 25 3.68 4.45 0.41
CA GLN A 25 4.54 3.38 0.92
C GLN A 25 4.30 3.14 2.42
N ASN A 26 4.23 4.21 3.22
CA ASN A 26 3.93 4.08 4.65
C ASN A 26 2.57 3.41 4.88
N HIS A 27 1.56 3.71 4.05
CA HIS A 27 0.26 3.03 4.13
C HIS A 27 0.38 1.55 3.76
N ALA A 28 1.08 1.23 2.68
CA ALA A 28 1.32 -0.14 2.23
C ALA A 28 2.03 -0.99 3.29
N GLU A 29 3.11 -0.46 3.89
CA GLU A 29 3.87 -1.14 4.94
C GLU A 29 3.01 -1.37 6.20
N TRP A 30 2.21 -0.38 6.58
CA TRP A 30 1.25 -0.53 7.68
C TRP A 30 0.22 -1.62 7.38
N GLY A 31 -0.32 -1.66 6.15
CA GLY A 31 -1.27 -2.69 5.74
C GLY A 31 -0.68 -4.11 5.76
N ILE A 32 0.58 -4.27 5.32
CA ILE A 32 1.31 -5.53 5.42
C ILE A 32 1.47 -5.95 6.89
N ALA A 33 1.86 -5.03 7.77
CA ALA A 33 2.02 -5.32 9.19
C ALA A 33 0.70 -5.77 9.83
N VAL A 34 -0.42 -5.12 9.51
CA VAL A 34 -1.75 -5.52 9.99
C VAL A 34 -2.15 -6.90 9.47
N ALA A 35 -1.94 -7.18 8.19
CA ALA A 35 -2.22 -8.50 7.62
C ALA A 35 -1.38 -9.61 8.28
N ALA A 36 -0.09 -9.33 8.52
CA ALA A 36 0.83 -10.26 9.18
C ALA A 36 0.43 -10.56 10.63
N LEU A 37 -0.04 -9.56 11.40
CA LEU A 37 -0.60 -9.75 12.74
C LEU A 37 -1.85 -10.65 12.71
N GLY A 38 -2.63 -10.59 11.64
CA GLY A 38 -3.76 -11.48 11.38
C GLY A 38 -3.39 -12.90 10.93
N GLY A 39 -2.09 -13.24 10.90
CA GLY A 39 -1.58 -14.55 10.51
C GLY A 39 -1.39 -14.77 9.00
N THR A 40 -1.63 -13.75 8.18
CA THR A 40 -1.51 -13.86 6.72
C THR A 40 -0.35 -13.01 6.21
N LEU A 41 0.72 -13.64 5.74
CA LEU A 41 1.73 -12.93 4.96
C LEU A 41 1.16 -12.62 3.57
N PRO A 42 1.35 -11.39 3.04
CA PRO A 42 0.85 -11.04 1.73
C PRO A 42 1.57 -11.85 0.65
N ALA A 43 0.79 -12.37 -0.30
CA ALA A 43 1.33 -13.06 -1.47
C ALA A 43 2.12 -12.09 -2.37
N ALA A 44 2.99 -12.61 -3.23
CA ALA A 44 3.78 -11.80 -4.15
C ALA A 44 2.91 -10.91 -5.07
N SER A 45 1.74 -11.42 -5.50
CA SER A 45 0.78 -10.63 -6.28
C SER A 45 0.28 -9.39 -5.53
N ILE A 46 0.05 -9.50 -4.23
CA ILE A 46 -0.38 -8.38 -3.38
C ILE A 46 0.72 -7.32 -3.30
N LEU A 47 1.97 -7.75 -3.12
CA LEU A 47 3.11 -6.84 -3.10
C LEU A 47 3.28 -6.09 -4.42
N THR A 48 3.05 -6.76 -5.55
CA THR A 48 3.07 -6.15 -6.88
C THR A 48 2.02 -5.04 -7.00
N GLU A 49 0.77 -5.29 -6.64
CA GLU A 49 -0.27 -4.26 -6.73
C GLU A 49 -0.03 -3.09 -5.73
N LEU A 50 0.49 -3.39 -4.54
CA LEU A 50 0.90 -2.34 -3.59
C LEU A 50 2.06 -1.49 -4.13
N GLN A 51 3.01 -2.09 -4.85
CA GLN A 51 4.06 -1.34 -5.53
C GLN A 51 3.49 -0.42 -6.61
N ARG A 52 2.52 -0.90 -7.42
CA ARG A 52 1.83 -0.09 -8.42
C ARG A 52 1.05 1.07 -7.80
N TYR A 53 0.41 0.85 -6.65
CA TYR A 53 -0.20 1.92 -5.85
C TYR A 53 0.85 2.94 -5.38
N ILE A 54 1.99 2.49 -4.84
CA ILE A 54 3.08 3.40 -4.42
C ILE A 54 3.56 4.25 -5.60
N ASP A 55 3.78 3.61 -6.75
CA ASP A 55 4.24 4.25 -7.97
C ASP A 55 3.20 5.19 -8.61
N GLY A 56 1.97 5.21 -8.09
CA GLY A 56 0.88 6.05 -8.58
C GLY A 56 0.15 5.51 -9.80
N GLU A 57 0.42 4.27 -10.21
CA GLU A 57 -0.28 3.58 -11.30
C GLU A 57 -1.69 3.13 -10.90
N LEU A 58 -1.91 2.93 -9.60
CA LEU A 58 -3.22 2.63 -9.03
C LEU A 58 -3.63 3.73 -8.06
N THR A 59 -4.91 4.10 -8.12
CA THR A 59 -5.53 4.94 -7.09
C THR A 59 -5.89 4.11 -5.86
N ILE A 60 -6.27 4.78 -4.76
CA ILE A 60 -6.75 4.07 -3.57
C ILE A 60 -8.11 3.40 -3.84
N GLU A 61 -8.92 4.00 -4.73
CA GLU A 61 -10.19 3.46 -5.18
C GLU A 61 -10.00 2.19 -6.02
N ASP A 62 -9.00 2.16 -6.91
CA ASP A 62 -8.65 0.94 -7.66
C ASP A 62 -8.17 -0.16 -6.71
N LEU A 63 -7.33 0.19 -5.73
CA LEU A 63 -6.83 -0.76 -4.74
C LEU A 63 -7.97 -1.35 -3.89
N ALA A 64 -8.98 -0.56 -3.55
CA ALA A 64 -10.19 -1.02 -2.89
C ALA A 64 -10.99 -2.00 -3.75
N GLY A 65 -11.03 -1.77 -5.07
CA GLY A 65 -11.67 -2.69 -6.03
C GLY A 65 -10.99 -4.06 -6.06
N LEU A 66 -9.66 -4.11 -5.99
CA LEU A 66 -8.87 -5.36 -5.97
C LEU A 66 -9.11 -6.20 -4.71
N GLY A 67 -9.52 -5.56 -3.61
CA GLY A 67 -9.85 -6.23 -2.36
C GLY A 67 -11.18 -6.98 -2.38
N HIS A 68 -12.04 -6.74 -3.38
CA HIS A 68 -13.40 -7.24 -3.42
C HIS A 68 -13.60 -8.39 -4.42
N PRO A 69 -14.30 -9.49 -4.05
CA PRO A 69 -14.83 -9.78 -2.72
C PRO A 69 -13.72 -10.01 -1.69
N PRO A 70 -13.95 -9.75 -0.38
CA PRO A 70 -12.92 -9.87 0.64
C PRO A 70 -12.42 -11.31 0.76
N ARG A 71 -11.09 -11.48 0.64
CA ARG A 71 -10.42 -12.77 0.80
C ARG A 71 -9.25 -12.63 1.79
N PRO A 72 -8.83 -13.71 2.47
CA PRO A 72 -7.73 -13.65 3.42
C PRO A 72 -6.45 -13.02 2.86
N GLU A 73 -6.15 -13.28 1.59
CA GLU A 73 -4.99 -12.75 0.86
C GLU A 73 -5.09 -11.24 0.56
N THR A 74 -6.31 -10.68 0.45
CA THR A 74 -6.52 -9.26 0.12
C THR A 74 -6.63 -8.35 1.35
N LYS A 75 -6.51 -8.89 2.57
CA LYS A 75 -6.56 -8.13 3.83
C LYS A 75 -5.58 -6.95 3.89
N ALA A 76 -4.44 -7.07 3.21
CA ALA A 76 -3.47 -5.98 3.12
C ALA A 76 -4.05 -4.78 2.35
N PHE A 77 -4.77 -5.00 1.24
CA PHE A 77 -5.44 -3.92 0.49
C PHE A 77 -6.47 -3.21 1.35
N ASP A 78 -7.32 -3.97 2.05
CA ASP A 78 -8.34 -3.41 2.94
C ASP A 78 -7.72 -2.53 4.02
N ALA A 79 -6.64 -3.01 4.66
CA ALA A 79 -5.92 -2.25 5.67
C ALA A 79 -5.35 -0.94 5.12
N VAL A 80 -4.74 -0.97 3.93
CA VAL A 80 -4.23 0.24 3.25
C VAL A 80 -5.36 1.23 2.97
N VAL A 81 -6.49 0.76 2.45
CA VAL A 81 -7.68 1.58 2.17
C VAL A 81 -8.22 2.21 3.44
N GLN A 82 -8.34 1.46 4.53
CA GLN A 82 -8.79 2.03 5.81
C GLN A 82 -7.81 3.07 6.36
N ARG A 83 -6.50 2.82 6.23
CA ARG A 83 -5.49 3.77 6.71
C ARG A 83 -5.55 5.10 5.98
N GLU A 84 -5.72 5.07 4.66
CA GLU A 84 -5.84 6.29 3.86
C GLU A 84 -7.13 7.05 4.20
N ARG A 85 -8.26 6.35 4.39
CA ARG A 85 -9.51 6.99 4.83
C ARG A 85 -9.36 7.71 6.17
N LEU A 86 -8.71 7.08 7.15
CA LEU A 86 -8.44 7.69 8.45
C LEU A 86 -7.51 8.90 8.34
N SER A 87 -6.52 8.84 7.45
CA SER A 87 -5.56 9.94 7.24
C SER A 87 -6.16 11.16 6.54
N ARG A 88 -7.31 11.01 5.86
CA ARG A 88 -8.09 12.11 5.27
C ARG A 88 -9.07 12.76 6.24
N ALA A 89 -9.40 12.07 7.34
CA ALA A 89 -10.38 12.52 8.33
C ALA A 89 -9.75 13.29 9.51
N ALA A 90 -8.42 13.39 9.53
CA ALA A 90 -7.61 14.09 10.54
C ALA A 90 -7.05 15.40 9.97
#